data_AF-A0A023UJ75-F1
#
_entry.id   AF-A0A023UJ75-F1
#
_cell.length_a   1.000
_cell.length_b   1.000
_cell.length_c   1.000
_cell.angle_alpha   90.00
_cell.angle_beta   90.00
_cell.angle_gamma   90.00
#
_symmetry.space_group_name_H-M   'P 1'
#
loop_
_entity.id
_entity.type
_entity.pdbx_description
1 polymer ?
#
loop_
_entity_poly.entity_id
_entity_poly.type
_entity_poly.pdbx_seq_one_letter_code
_entity_poly.pdbx_strand_id
1 'polypeptide(L)' 'VRTCHYPNDPYWYELCDELGIYVVGETNLETHGISGRLSHDHTWCGAYVERARRMVLRDKNHPSIIIW' A
#
# COMPACT_ATOMS: atom_id res chain seq x y z
N VAL A 1 -8.89 9.22 -3.52
CA VAL A 1 -8.99 7.82 -4.01
C VAL A 1 -8.22 6.91 -3.08
N ARG A 2 -8.70 5.68 -2.85
CA ARG A 2 -8.00 4.65 -2.06
C ARG A 2 -7.54 3.55 -3.02
N THR A 3 -6.29 3.12 -2.94
CA THR A 3 -5.76 2.05 -3.81
C THR A 3 -6.16 0.68 -3.28
N CYS A 4 -7.46 0.40 -3.21
CA CYS A 4 -7.99 -0.87 -2.71
C CYS A 4 -7.56 -2.04 -3.63
N HIS A 5 -6.88 -3.09 -3.16
CA HIS A 5 -6.29 -3.32 -1.82
C HIS A 5 -4.78 -3.59 -1.94
N TYR A 6 -4.12 -2.78 -2.76
CA TYR A 6 -2.71 -2.91 -3.11
C TYR A 6 -2.18 -1.64 -3.79
N PRO A 7 -0.84 -1.46 -3.87
CA PRO A 7 -0.27 -0.34 -4.59
C PRO A 7 -0.59 -0.45 -6.08
N ASN A 8 -1.02 0.64 -6.69
CA ASN A 8 -1.29 0.72 -8.12
C ASN A 8 0.01 0.80 -8.95
N ASP A 9 -0.17 0.78 -10.27
CA ASP A 9 0.86 1.10 -11.26
C ASP A 9 1.50 2.47 -10.95
N PRO A 10 2.84 2.64 -11.04
CA PRO A 10 3.50 3.91 -10.76
C PRO A 10 2.91 5.12 -11.50
N TYR A 11 2.46 4.94 -12.74
CA TYR A 11 1.88 6.01 -13.55
C TYR A 11 0.59 6.58 -12.92
N TRP A 12 -0.14 5.79 -12.13
CA TRP A 12 -1.32 6.25 -11.41
C TRP A 12 -1.01 7.41 -10.46
N TYR A 13 0.13 7.34 -9.77
CA TYR A 13 0.50 8.35 -8.79
C TYR A 13 1.03 9.62 -9.45
N GLU A 14 1.74 9.49 -10.58
CA GLU A 14 2.13 10.63 -11.43
C GLU A 14 0.89 11.42 -11.87
N LEU A 15 -0.15 10.72 -12.34
CA LEU A 15 -1.42 11.36 -12.70
C LEU A 15 -2.12 12.01 -11.51
N CYS A 16 -2.12 11.36 -10.34
CA CYS A 16 -2.75 11.92 -9.14
C CYS A 16 -2.02 13.19 -8.66
N ASP A 17 -0.70 13.23 -8.80
CA ASP A 17 0.11 14.42 -8.50
C ASP A 17 -0.23 15.57 -9.45
N GLU A 18 -0.31 15.30 -10.76
CA GLU A 18 -0.61 16.30 -11.79
C GLU A 18 -2.05 16.83 -11.70
N LEU A 19 -3.02 15.96 -11.42
CA LEU A 19 -4.45 16.29 -11.42
C LEU A 19 -4.96 16.77 -10.06
N GLY A 20 -4.15 16.68 -9.00
CA GLY A 20 -4.51 17.13 -7.66
C GLY A 20 -5.56 16.22 -6.99
N ILE A 21 -5.28 14.92 -6.93
CA ILE A 21 -6.17 13.93 -6.29
C ILE A 21 -5.53 13.40 -5.02
N TYR A 22 -6.19 13.53 -3.87
CA TYR A 22 -5.70 12.90 -2.63
C TYR A 22 -5.79 11.38 -2.71
N VAL A 23 -4.71 10.69 -2.34
CA VAL A 23 -4.56 9.23 -2.40
C VAL A 23 -4.31 8.64 -1.01
N VAL A 24 -5.00 7.53 -0.72
CA VAL A 24 -4.67 6.60 0.36
C VAL A 24 -3.92 5.43 -0.29
N GLY A 25 -2.62 5.32 -0.03
CA GLY A 25 -1.76 4.26 -0.56
C GLY A 25 -1.84 3.02 0.33
N GLU A 26 -2.32 1.90 -0.21
CA GLU A 26 -2.60 0.70 0.58
C GLU A 26 -1.62 -0.44 0.29
N THR A 27 -1.06 -1.02 1.35
CA THR A 27 -0.17 -2.18 1.22
C THR A 27 -0.93 -3.38 0.69
N ASN A 28 -0.33 -4.13 -0.25
CA ASN A 28 -0.87 -5.40 -0.73
C ASN A 28 -0.81 -6.47 0.36
N LEU A 29 -1.80 -6.48 1.25
CA LEU A 29 -1.84 -7.35 2.42
C LEU A 29 -3.29 -7.64 2.84
N GLU A 30 -3.85 -8.71 2.30
CA GLU A 30 -5.18 -9.18 2.69
C GLU A 30 -5.15 -10.69 2.95
N THR A 31 -5.66 -11.12 4.10
CA THR A 31 -5.73 -12.52 4.51
C THR A 31 -7.14 -12.94 4.93
N HIS A 32 -8.14 -12.30 4.31
CA HIS A 32 -9.56 -12.50 4.63
C HIS A 32 -9.97 -13.97 4.56
N GLY A 33 -9.56 -14.71 3.53
CA GLY A 33 -9.92 -16.12 3.35
C GLY A 33 -9.50 -17.07 4.48
N ILE A 34 -8.62 -16.62 5.38
CA ILE A 34 -8.18 -17.33 6.57
C ILE A 34 -8.37 -16.50 7.85
N SER A 35 -9.30 -15.54 7.81
CA SER A 35 -9.73 -14.71 8.95
C SER A 35 -8.57 -14.03 9.69
N GLY A 36 -7.57 -13.53 8.96
CA GLY A 36 -6.45 -12.84 9.60
C GLY A 36 -5.45 -13.75 10.33
N ARG A 37 -5.57 -15.09 10.22
CA ARG A 37 -4.73 -16.04 10.97
C ARG A 37 -3.22 -15.78 10.83
N LEU A 38 -2.76 -15.34 9.66
CA LEU A 38 -1.33 -15.02 9.46
C LEU A 38 -0.90 -13.72 10.16
N SER A 39 -1.83 -12.80 10.44
CA SER A 39 -1.54 -11.58 11.20
C SER A 39 -1.26 -11.86 12.67
N HIS A 40 -1.58 -13.07 13.15
CA HIS A 40 -1.28 -13.57 14.49
C HIS A 40 -0.09 -14.55 14.52
N ASP A 41 0.58 -14.77 13.39
CA ASP A 41 1.72 -15.67 13.27
C ASP A 41 3.01 -14.86 13.02
N HIS A 42 3.90 -14.83 14.02
CA HIS A 42 5.13 -14.04 13.96
C HIS A 42 6.08 -14.50 12.85
N THR A 43 5.96 -15.74 12.36
CA THR A 43 6.75 -16.22 11.22
C THR A 43 6.45 -15.43 9.94
N TRP A 44 5.29 -14.77 9.86
CA TRP A 44 4.87 -13.94 8.72
C TRP A 44 5.27 -12.46 8.85
N CYS A 45 5.81 -12.01 9.98
CA CYS A 45 6.20 -10.61 10.19
C CYS A 45 7.11 -10.08 9.09
N GLY A 46 8.11 -10.87 8.67
CA GLY A 46 9.03 -10.49 7.59
C GLY A 46 8.31 -10.22 6.27
N ALA A 47 7.36 -11.08 5.90
CA ALA A 47 6.59 -10.93 4.67
C ALA A 47 5.65 -9.69 4.71
N TYR A 48 5.08 -9.40 5.88
CA TYR A 48 4.20 -8.24 6.10
C TYR A 48 4.99 -6.93 5.98
N VAL A 49 6.09 -6.83 6.75
CA VAL A 49 6.95 -5.65 6.75
C VAL A 49 7.53 -5.39 5.38
N GLU A 50 7.93 -6.43 4.64
CA GLU A 50 8.51 -6.25 3.31
C GLU A 50 7.51 -5.63 2.31
N ARG A 51 6.24 -6.03 2.37
CA ARG A 51 5.19 -5.46 1.50
C ARG A 51 4.97 -3.98 1.80
N ALA A 52 4.88 -3.61 3.07
CA ALA A 52 4.73 -2.22 3.49
C ALA A 52 5.97 -1.38 3.13
N ARG A 53 7.17 -1.91 3.44
CA ARG A 53 8.45 -1.24 3.17
C ARG A 53 8.63 -0.95 1.68
N ARG A 54 8.35 -1.92 0.80
CA ARG A 54 8.48 -1.75 -0.65
C ARG A 54 7.54 -0.70 -1.21
N MET A 55 6.29 -0.65 -0.73
CA MET A 55 5.33 0.38 -1.12
C MET A 55 5.83 1.77 -0.71
N VAL A 56 6.13 1.97 0.58
CA VAL A 56 6.56 3.27 1.09
C VAL A 56 7.85 3.74 0.43
N LEU A 57 8.85 2.86 0.26
CA LEU A 57 10.12 3.26 -0.36
C LEU A 57 9.95 3.71 -1.82
N ARG A 58 9.04 3.08 -2.57
CA ARG A 58 8.73 3.44 -3.95
C ARG A 58 7.96 4.77 -4.03
N ASP A 59 6.94 4.92 -3.19
CA ASP A 59 5.89 5.91 -3.42
C ASP A 59 5.95 7.15 -2.50
N LYS A 60 6.82 7.18 -1.48
CA LYS A 60 6.94 8.27 -0.48
C LYS A 60 7.14 9.69 -1.02
N ASN A 61 7.52 9.84 -2.28
CA ASN A 61 7.78 11.15 -2.89
C ASN A 61 6.58 11.68 -3.71
N HIS A 62 5.48 10.93 -3.81
CA HIS A 62 4.27 11.39 -4.47
C HIS A 62 3.44 12.28 -3.52
N PRO A 63 3.36 13.61 -3.75
CA PRO A 63 2.60 14.52 -2.90
C PRO A 63 1.09 14.22 -2.83
N SER A 64 0.53 13.52 -3.83
CA SER A 64 -0.86 13.07 -3.80
C SER A 64 -1.14 12.08 -2.67
N ILE A 65 -0.14 11.32 -2.20
CA ILE A 65 -0.33 10.32 -1.14
C ILE A 65 -0.29 11.00 0.22
N ILE A 66 -1.44 11.01 0.89
CA ILE A 66 -1.62 11.69 2.18
C ILE A 66 -1.79 10.73 3.36
N ILE A 67 -2.06 9.45 3.08
CA ILE A 67 -2.25 8.38 4.08
C ILE A 67 -1.64 7.08 3.51
N TRP A 68 -1.02 6.29 4.40
CA TRP A 68 -0.60 4.90 4.16
C TRP A 68 -1.44 3.93 4.98
#